data_AF-A0A926VTE9-F1
#
_entry.id   AF-A0A926VTE9-F1
#
_cell.length_a   1.000
_cell.length_b   1.000
_cell.length_c   1.000
_cell.angle_alpha   90.00
_cell.angle_beta   90.00
_cell.angle_gamma   90.00
#
_symmetry.space_group_name_H-M   'P 1'
#
loop_
_entity.id
_entity.type
_entity.pdbx_description
1 polymer ?
#
loop_
_entity_poly.entity_id
_entity_poly.type
_entity_poly.pdbx_seq_one_letter_code
_entity_poly.pdbx_strand_id
1 'polypeptide(L)'
;MTKQKSPNNQQDQTLHSSAEALEASQAREAGSQFEWHTGRIIRLGHFEIAGGRQVTIIWDEGGVMSQQGEITDEQWEIFKLAFMTTGRLAVLSDQEGEKWMRDYRFLEVIR
;
A
#
# COMPACT_ATOMS: atom_id res chain seq x y z
N MET A 1 0.29 42.34 50.49
CA MET A 1 -0.84 42.92 49.74
C MET A 1 -0.24 43.60 48.51
N THR A 2 -0.55 43.32 47.23
CA THR A 2 -1.68 42.61 46.62
C THR A 2 -1.35 42.22 45.18
N LYS A 3 -1.58 40.94 44.86
CA LYS A 3 -2.04 40.26 43.63
C LYS A 3 -1.70 40.78 42.22
N GLN A 4 -1.11 39.85 41.45
CA GLN A 4 -1.18 39.68 39.99
C GLN A 4 -2.62 39.81 39.45
N LYS A 5 -2.75 40.34 38.23
CA LYS A 5 -3.89 40.12 37.33
C LYS A 5 -3.37 39.48 36.03
N SER A 6 -3.83 38.27 35.76
CA SER A 6 -3.56 37.45 34.58
C SER A 6 -4.23 38.01 33.32
N PRO A 7 -3.66 37.83 32.12
CA PRO A 7 -4.36 38.09 30.88
C PRO A 7 -5.30 36.92 30.50
N ASN A 8 -6.44 37.35 29.97
CA ASN A 8 -7.51 36.60 29.33
C ASN A 8 -6.99 35.89 28.07
N ASN A 9 -7.14 34.56 27.97
CA ASN A 9 -7.04 33.85 26.69
C ASN A 9 -7.81 32.52 26.75
N GLN A 10 -9.13 32.61 26.71
CA GLN A 10 -10.03 31.45 26.67
C GLN A 10 -10.99 31.64 25.49
N GLN A 11 -10.51 31.46 24.26
CA GLN A 11 -11.37 31.38 23.08
C GLN A 11 -10.77 30.65 21.87
N ASP A 12 -9.46 30.36 21.85
CA ASP A 12 -8.82 29.66 20.72
C ASP A 12 -8.75 28.12 20.83
N GLN A 13 -9.01 27.53 22.00
CA GLN A 13 -8.69 26.10 22.22
C GLN A 13 -9.81 25.12 21.84
N THR A 14 -11.05 25.59 21.69
CA THR A 14 -12.21 24.71 21.42
C THR A 14 -12.51 24.49 19.94
N LEU A 15 -12.08 25.38 19.04
CA LEU A 15 -12.33 25.25 17.60
C LEU A 15 -11.33 24.29 16.93
N HIS A 16 -10.04 24.37 17.30
CA HIS A 16 -9.00 23.49 16.76
C HIS A 16 -9.19 22.02 17.15
N SER A 17 -9.55 21.77 18.41
CA SER A 17 -9.80 20.40 18.90
C SER A 17 -10.96 19.69 18.18
N SER A 18 -11.95 20.45 17.69
CA SER A 18 -13.09 19.91 16.94
C SER A 18 -12.72 19.60 15.49
N ALA A 19 -11.93 20.47 14.84
CA ALA A 19 -11.43 20.25 13.50
C ALA A 19 -10.46 19.06 13.42
N GLU A 20 -9.48 18.97 14.34
CA GLU A 20 -8.54 17.84 14.41
C GLU A 20 -9.25 16.53 14.79
N ALA A 21 -10.27 16.56 15.65
CA ALA A 21 -11.06 15.38 15.97
C ALA A 21 -11.96 14.93 14.80
N LEU A 22 -12.52 15.86 14.03
CA LEU A 22 -13.27 15.57 12.81
C LEU A 22 -12.38 15.09 11.67
N GLU A 23 -11.15 15.60 11.56
CA GLU A 23 -10.16 15.21 10.56
C GLU A 23 -9.55 13.84 10.91
N ALA A 24 -9.26 13.57 12.19
CA ALA A 24 -8.84 12.26 12.68
C ALA A 24 -9.98 11.22 12.64
N SER A 25 -11.24 11.64 12.81
CA SER A 25 -12.40 10.75 12.65
C SER A 25 -12.70 10.49 11.18
N GLN A 26 -12.62 11.49 10.30
CA GLN A 26 -12.72 11.29 8.85
C GLN A 26 -11.55 10.47 8.28
N ALA A 27 -10.33 10.62 8.80
CA ALA A 27 -9.19 9.77 8.44
C ALA A 27 -9.35 8.32 8.95
N ARG A 28 -10.13 8.10 10.02
CA ARG A 28 -10.48 6.77 10.53
C ARG A 28 -11.72 6.18 9.83
N GLU A 29 -12.67 7.01 9.40
CA GLU A 29 -13.91 6.64 8.72
C GLU A 29 -13.74 6.48 7.19
N ALA A 30 -12.74 7.12 6.59
CA ALA A 30 -12.30 6.89 5.21
C ALA A 30 -11.32 5.69 5.10
N GLY A 31 -11.28 4.85 6.14
CA GLY A 31 -10.30 3.80 6.34
C GLY A 31 -10.52 2.60 5.43
N SER A 32 -10.07 2.68 4.19
CA SER A 32 -9.65 1.46 3.51
C SER A 32 -8.48 0.90 4.32
N GLN A 33 -8.67 -0.26 4.97
CA GLN A 33 -7.60 -0.89 5.75
C GLN A 33 -6.55 -1.38 4.77
N PHE A 34 -5.44 -0.66 4.69
CA PHE A 34 -4.30 -1.10 3.91
C PHE A 34 -3.67 -2.31 4.61
N GLU A 35 -3.58 -3.42 3.89
CA GLU A 35 -2.99 -4.67 4.34
C GLU A 35 -1.77 -5.03 3.49
N TRP A 36 -0.74 -5.55 4.14
CA TRP A 36 0.44 -6.09 3.47
C TRP A 36 0.20 -7.55 3.12
N HIS A 37 0.34 -7.88 1.85
CA HIS A 37 0.29 -9.24 1.36
C HIS A 37 1.65 -9.65 0.81
N THR A 38 2.09 -10.87 1.15
CA THR A 38 3.44 -11.33 0.81
C THR A 38 3.40 -12.54 -0.10
N GLY A 39 4.33 -12.61 -1.05
CA GLY A 39 4.33 -13.68 -2.02
C GLY A 39 5.70 -13.96 -2.63
N ARG A 40 5.72 -14.96 -3.50
CA ARG A 40 6.92 -15.41 -4.20
C ARG A 40 6.69 -15.46 -5.71
N ILE A 41 7.58 -14.83 -6.46
CA ILE A 41 7.61 -14.97 -7.92
C ILE A 41 8.14 -16.35 -8.26
N ILE A 42 7.33 -17.12 -8.97
CA ILE A 42 7.69 -18.46 -9.47
C ILE A 42 7.96 -18.47 -10.97
N ARG A 43 7.49 -17.45 -11.70
CA ARG A 43 7.72 -17.32 -13.14
C ARG A 43 7.81 -15.85 -13.53
N LEU A 44 8.76 -15.55 -14.40
CA LEU A 44 8.95 -14.23 -15.00
C LEU A 44 9.38 -14.43 -16.46
N GLY A 45 8.76 -13.72 -17.40
CA GLY A 45 9.09 -13.87 -18.83
C GLY A 45 8.51 -12.77 -19.72
N HIS A 46 8.94 -12.73 -20.98
CA HIS A 46 8.43 -11.83 -22.01
C HIS A 46 7.98 -12.65 -23.23
N PHE A 47 6.73 -12.52 -23.65
CA PHE A 47 6.15 -13.29 -24.74
C PHE A 47 5.71 -12.36 -25.87
N GLU A 48 6.50 -12.31 -26.94
CA GLU A 48 6.27 -11.40 -28.07
C GLU A 48 4.98 -11.71 -28.86
N ILE A 49 4.58 -12.99 -28.93
CA ILE A 49 3.44 -13.43 -29.75
C ILE A 49 2.10 -13.16 -29.05
N ALA A 50 2.08 -13.10 -27.72
CA ALA A 50 0.86 -13.02 -26.92
C ALA A 50 0.75 -11.74 -26.06
N GLY A 51 1.61 -10.74 -26.29
CA GLY A 51 1.42 -9.41 -25.71
C GLY A 51 2.18 -9.13 -24.42
N GLY A 52 3.48 -9.44 -24.38
CA GLY A 52 4.43 -8.72 -23.52
C GLY A 52 4.86 -9.44 -22.25
N ARG A 53 5.12 -8.66 -21.20
CA ARG A 53 5.65 -9.12 -19.91
C ARG A 53 4.67 -10.02 -19.18
N GLN A 54 5.17 -11.08 -18.56
CA GLN A 54 4.41 -12.00 -17.75
C GLN A 54 5.10 -12.25 -16.40
N VAL A 55 4.30 -12.27 -15.34
CA VAL A 55 4.69 -12.66 -13.99
C VAL A 55 3.71 -13.68 -13.42
N THR A 56 4.20 -14.63 -12.63
CA THR A 56 3.38 -15.53 -11.83
C THR A 56 3.88 -15.52 -10.39
N ILE A 57 2.96 -15.28 -9.46
CA ILE A 57 3.22 -15.13 -8.03
C ILE A 57 2.36 -16.14 -7.27
N ILE A 58 2.97 -16.83 -6.32
CA ILE A 58 2.24 -17.58 -5.28
C ILE A 58 2.19 -16.70 -4.03
N TRP A 59 1.00 -16.49 -3.48
CA TRP A 59 0.79 -15.67 -2.29
C TRP A 59 0.78 -16.54 -1.02
N ASP A 60 1.33 -15.99 0.07
CA ASP A 60 1.45 -16.69 1.35
C ASP A 60 0.08 -16.90 2.02
N GLU A 61 -0.87 -15.99 1.76
CA GLU A 61 -2.28 -16.08 2.16
C GLU A 61 -3.04 -17.20 1.42
N GLY A 62 -2.40 -17.80 0.42
CA GLY A 62 -2.99 -18.78 -0.49
C GLY A 62 -3.48 -18.14 -1.78
N GLY A 63 -3.28 -18.87 -2.88
CA GLY A 63 -3.65 -18.41 -4.23
C GLY A 63 -2.44 -18.26 -5.14
N VAL A 64 -2.71 -18.34 -6.44
CA VAL A 64 -1.71 -18.15 -7.49
C VAL A 64 -2.25 -17.10 -8.44
N MET A 65 -1.48 -16.04 -8.63
CA MET A 65 -1.81 -14.99 -9.58
C MET A 65 -0.84 -15.07 -10.75
N SER A 66 -1.39 -15.13 -11.96
CA SER A 66 -0.65 -14.94 -13.21
C SER A 66 -1.17 -13.70 -13.92
N GLN A 67 -0.25 -12.81 -14.29
CA GLN A 67 -0.54 -11.61 -15.07
C GLN A 67 0.36 -11.56 -16.29
N GLN A 68 -0.26 -11.22 -17.42
CA GLN A 68 0.42 -11.00 -18.69
C GLN A 68 -0.10 -9.69 -19.27
N GLY A 69 0.82 -8.84 -19.74
CA GLY A 69 0.48 -7.48 -20.16
C GLY A 69 0.15 -6.56 -18.99
N GLU A 70 -0.02 -5.27 -19.28
CA GLU A 70 -0.38 -4.23 -18.29
C GLU A 70 0.57 -4.15 -17.09
N ILE A 71 1.83 -4.56 -17.27
CA ILE A 71 2.89 -4.41 -16.27
C ILE A 71 3.77 -3.23 -16.69
N THR A 72 3.80 -2.18 -15.86
CA THR A 72 4.60 -0.98 -16.14
C THR A 72 6.10 -1.29 -16.08
N ASP A 73 6.93 -0.36 -16.58
CA ASP A 73 8.38 -0.46 -16.47
C ASP A 73 8.83 -0.53 -15.00
N GLU A 74 8.29 0.31 -14.11
CA GLU A 74 8.69 0.28 -12.70
C GLU A 74 8.32 -1.05 -12.01
N GLN A 75 7.10 -1.53 -12.24
CA GLN A 75 6.64 -2.81 -11.70
C GLN A 75 7.52 -3.96 -12.21
N TRP A 76 7.88 -3.92 -13.50
CA TRP A 76 8.74 -4.93 -14.10
C TRP A 76 10.14 -4.96 -13.50
N GLU A 77 10.75 -3.81 -13.24
CA GLU A 77 12.05 -3.75 -12.58
C GLU A 77 12.01 -4.33 -11.17
N ILE A 78 10.94 -4.06 -10.41
CA ILE A 78 10.75 -4.62 -9.07
C ILE A 78 10.56 -6.15 -9.13
N PHE A 79 9.78 -6.65 -10.09
CA PHE A 79 9.62 -8.09 -10.28
C PHE A 79 10.94 -8.77 -10.67
N LYS A 80 11.73 -8.17 -11.56
CA LYS A 80 13.07 -8.68 -11.89
C LYS A 80 13.96 -8.71 -10.66
N LEU A 81 13.98 -7.63 -9.87
CA LEU A 81 14.80 -7.54 -8.66
C LEU A 81 14.40 -8.61 -7.64
N ALA A 82 13.10 -8.79 -7.37
CA ALA A 82 12.61 -9.85 -6.49
C ALA A 82 13.01 -11.23 -7.02
N PHE A 83 12.75 -11.52 -8.30
CA PHE A 83 13.05 -12.82 -8.91
C PHE A 83 14.55 -13.16 -8.88
N MET A 84 15.43 -12.17 -9.08
CA MET A 84 16.89 -12.35 -9.07
C MET A 84 17.50 -12.46 -7.67
N THR A 85 16.74 -12.13 -6.62
CA THR A 85 17.23 -12.09 -5.23
C THR A 85 16.59 -13.20 -4.38
N THR A 86 15.64 -12.87 -3.52
CA THR A 86 14.98 -13.82 -2.61
C THR A 86 13.82 -14.58 -3.28
N GLY A 87 13.36 -14.07 -4.43
CA GLY A 87 12.11 -14.44 -5.06
C GLY A 87 10.88 -13.83 -4.39
N ARG A 88 11.02 -13.09 -3.27
CA ARG A 88 9.90 -12.62 -2.44
C ARG A 88 9.58 -11.15 -2.67
N LEU A 89 8.31 -10.82 -2.57
CA LEU A 89 7.78 -9.47 -2.67
C LEU A 89 6.65 -9.24 -1.67
N ALA A 90 6.33 -7.98 -1.44
CA ALA A 90 5.12 -7.57 -0.73
C ALA A 90 4.33 -6.56 -1.56
N VAL A 91 3.01 -6.59 -1.41
CA VAL A 91 2.07 -5.59 -1.94
C VAL A 91 1.28 -5.01 -0.79
N LEU A 92 1.22 -3.68 -0.71
CA LEU A 92 0.30 -2.98 0.18
C LEU A 92 -0.95 -2.59 -0.60
N SER A 93 -2.10 -3.12 -0.19
CA SER A 93 -3.37 -2.88 -0.88
C SER A 93 -4.49 -2.62 0.10
N ASP A 94 -5.44 -1.82 -0.34
CA ASP A 94 -6.70 -1.59 0.35
C ASP A 94 -7.89 -2.27 -0.36
N GLN A 95 -7.59 -3.15 -1.33
CA GLN A 95 -8.58 -3.86 -2.13
C GLN A 95 -8.99 -5.18 -1.47
N GLU A 96 -10.30 -5.41 -1.36
CA GLU A 96 -10.83 -6.65 -0.79
C GLU A 96 -10.78 -7.85 -1.76
N GLY A 97 -10.89 -9.06 -1.21
CA GLY A 97 -11.05 -10.30 -1.97
C GLY A 97 -9.75 -10.76 -2.61
N GLU A 98 -9.73 -10.99 -3.93
CA GLU A 98 -8.53 -11.38 -4.68
C GLU A 98 -7.94 -10.21 -5.50
N LYS A 99 -8.54 -9.01 -5.41
CA LYS A 99 -8.17 -7.86 -6.24
C LYS A 99 -6.80 -7.29 -5.85
N TRP A 100 -6.44 -7.35 -4.58
CA TRP A 100 -5.12 -6.92 -4.08
C TRP A 100 -3.96 -7.66 -4.76
N MET A 101 -4.18 -8.90 -5.25
CA MET A 101 -3.14 -9.69 -5.91
C MET A 101 -2.63 -9.06 -7.22
N ARG A 102 -3.36 -8.10 -7.78
CA ARG A 102 -2.98 -7.34 -9.00
C ARG A 102 -2.74 -5.85 -8.70
N ASP A 103 -2.81 -5.45 -7.43
CA ASP A 103 -2.71 -4.07 -7.02
C ASP A 103 -1.26 -3.65 -6.76
N TYR A 104 -0.49 -3.44 -7.81
CA TYR A 104 0.92 -3.06 -7.68
C TYR A 104 1.14 -1.55 -7.48
N ARG A 105 0.17 -0.83 -6.88
CA ARG A 105 0.35 0.59 -6.52
C ARG A 105 1.50 0.76 -5.53
N PHE A 106 1.64 -0.19 -4.61
CA PHE A 106 2.70 -0.21 -3.60
C PHE A 106 3.33 -1.60 -3.58
N LEU A 107 4.36 -1.78 -4.40
CA LEU A 107 5.06 -3.04 -4.59
C LEU A 107 6.50 -2.93 -4.09
N GLU A 108 6.97 -3.88 -3.28
CA GLU A 108 8.34 -3.89 -2.78
C GLU A 108 8.99 -5.29 -2.78
N VAL A 109 10.33 -5.30 -2.79
CA VAL A 109 11.12 -6.54 -2.66
C VAL A 109 11.45 -6.79 -1.20
N ILE A 110 11.18 -8.00 -0.73
CA ILE A 110 11.54 -8.42 0.63
C ILE A 110 12.99 -8.95 0.60
N ARG A 111 13.84 -8.35 1.43
CA ARG A 111 15.27 -8.68 1.55
C ARG A 111 15.55 -9.77 2.57
#